data_AF-A0A524CP62-F1
#
_entry.id   AF-A0A524CP62-F1
#
_cell.length_a   1.000
_cell.length_b   1.000
_cell.length_c   1.000
_cell.angle_alpha   90.00
_cell.angle_beta   90.00
_cell.angle_gamma   90.00
#
_symmetry.space_group_name_H-M   'P 1'
#
loop_
_entity.id
_entity.type
_entity.pdbx_description
1 polymer ?
#
loop_
_entity_poly.entity_id
_entity_poly.type
_entity_poly.pdbx_seq_one_letter_code
_entity_poly.pdbx_strand_id
1 'polypeptide(L)'
;MPDEASLLLYIKNMLGDLIYVNGIIATELIQITENLAAMRHGEEFLENSPCIEEHNQLKQYVLNIVKNYKQTPESFLKDLDKHVLKHLEENE
;
A
#
# COMPACT_ATOMS: atom_id res chain seq x y z
N MET A 1 -34.69 -1.70 8.63
CA MET A 1 -33.76 -0.82 7.90
C MET A 1 -32.47 -0.82 8.71
N PRO A 2 -31.29 -0.99 8.09
CA PRO A 2 -30.04 -0.69 8.78
C PRO A 2 -30.20 0.70 9.41
N ASP A 3 -29.84 0.85 10.68
CA ASP A 3 -29.89 2.13 11.35
C ASP A 3 -29.13 3.15 10.49
N GLU A 4 -29.76 4.30 10.20
CA GLU A 4 -29.19 5.35 9.34
C GLU A 4 -27.81 5.80 9.85
N ALA A 5 -27.59 5.79 11.17
CA ALA A 5 -26.30 6.08 11.77
C ALA A 5 -25.25 5.01 11.42
N SER A 6 -25.63 3.72 11.40
CA SER A 6 -24.76 2.63 10.97
C SER A 6 -24.33 2.77 9.50
N LEU A 7 -25.24 3.20 8.62
CA LEU A 7 -24.91 3.47 7.21
C LEU A 7 -23.95 4.66 7.07
N LEU A 8 -24.21 5.76 7.77
CA LEU A 8 -23.34 6.93 7.77
C LEU A 8 -21.95 6.61 8.31
N LEU A 9 -21.85 5.80 9.36
CA LEU A 9 -20.58 5.35 9.92
C LEU A 9 -19.81 4.49 8.91
N TYR A 10 -20.49 3.57 8.22
CA TYR A 10 -19.88 2.76 7.16
C TYR A 10 -19.31 3.63 6.04
N ILE A 11 -20.10 4.59 5.52
CA ILE A 11 -19.65 5.51 4.45
C ILE A 11 -18.47 6.36 4.92
N LYS A 12 -18.52 6.91 6.14
CA LYS A 12 -17.42 7.69 6.72
C LYS A 12 -16.13 6.87 6.76
N ASN A 13 -16.20 5.61 7.21
CA ASN A 13 -15.03 4.73 7.27
C ASN A 13 -14.49 4.45 5.87
N MET A 14 -15.36 4.17 4.90
CA MET A 14 -14.93 3.98 3.50
C MET A 14 -14.22 5.20 2.92
N LEU A 15 -14.73 6.41 3.17
CA LEU A 15 -14.09 7.64 2.72
C LEU A 15 -12.75 7.87 3.41
N GLY A 16 -12.65 7.55 4.70
CA GLY A 16 -11.39 7.60 5.45
C GLY A 16 -10.34 6.67 4.85
N ASP A 17 -10.71 5.41 4.59
CA ASP A 17 -9.83 4.43 3.95
C ASP A 17 -9.40 4.88 2.54
N LEU A 18 -10.31 5.46 1.76
CA LEU A 18 -10.00 5.98 0.42
C LEU A 18 -8.99 7.14 0.48
N ILE A 19 -9.15 8.07 1.41
CA ILE A 19 -8.19 9.17 1.62
C ILE A 19 -6.82 8.60 2.00
N TYR A 20 -6.80 7.61 2.89
CA TYR A 20 -5.57 6.99 3.35
C TYR A 20 -4.84 6.23 2.22
N VAL A 21 -5.55 5.42 1.44
CA VAL A 21 -4.99 4.72 0.26
C VAL A 21 -4.41 5.71 -0.75
N ASN A 22 -5.08 6.83 -1.00
CA ASN A 22 -4.53 7.88 -1.87
C ASN A 22 -3.23 8.49 -1.31
N GLY A 23 -3.13 8.66 0.01
CA GLY A 23 -1.89 9.08 0.67
C GLY A 23 -0.75 8.10 0.41
N ILE A 24 -1.00 6.79 0.54
CA ILE A 24 0.01 5.77 0.28
C ILE A 24 0.41 5.72 -1.19
N ILE A 25 -0.54 5.81 -2.13
CA ILE A 25 -0.22 5.90 -3.56
C ILE A 25 0.74 7.06 -3.85
N ALA A 26 0.52 8.23 -3.21
CA ALA A 26 1.42 9.37 -3.36
C ALA A 26 2.84 9.04 -2.86
N THR A 27 2.97 8.34 -1.72
CA THR A 27 4.26 7.91 -1.21
C THR A 27 4.95 6.90 -2.13
N GLU A 28 4.23 5.90 -2.66
CA GLU A 28 4.81 4.94 -3.62
C GLU A 28 5.25 5.60 -4.95
N LEU A 29 4.56 6.66 -5.40
CA LEU A 29 5.00 7.47 -6.55
C LEU A 29 6.31 8.22 -6.26
N ILE A 30 6.52 8.64 -5.00
CA ILE A 30 7.82 9.20 -4.56
C ILE A 30 8.90 8.10 -4.64
N GLN A 31 8.61 6.88 -4.18
CA GLN A 31 9.56 5.74 -4.29
C GLN A 31 10.01 5.51 -5.74
N ILE A 32 9.07 5.53 -6.69
CA ILE A 32 9.38 5.39 -8.12
C ILE A 32 10.32 6.50 -8.59
N THR A 33 10.11 7.73 -8.11
CA THR A 33 10.97 8.88 -8.43
C THR A 33 12.37 8.74 -7.83
N GLU A 34 12.47 8.23 -6.60
CA GLU A 34 13.75 7.95 -5.94
C GLU A 34 14.53 6.85 -6.65
N ASN A 35 13.86 5.76 -7.02
CA ASN A 35 14.46 4.68 -7.80
C ASN A 35 14.98 5.19 -9.15
N LEU A 36 14.22 6.07 -9.83
CA LEU A 36 14.67 6.71 -11.07
C LEU A 36 15.90 7.60 -10.85
N ALA A 37 15.96 8.34 -9.75
CA ALA A 37 17.12 9.16 -9.41
C ALA A 37 18.36 8.27 -9.14
N ALA A 38 18.18 7.15 -8.44
CA ALA A 38 19.24 6.19 -8.16
C ALA A 38 19.82 5.56 -9.43
N MET A 39 19.00 5.22 -10.42
CA MET A 39 19.49 4.74 -11.73
C MET A 39 20.45 5.74 -12.40
N ARG A 40 20.31 7.03 -12.10
CA ARG A 40 21.18 8.09 -12.62
C ARG A 40 22.42 8.33 -11.75
N HIS A 41 22.29 8.20 -10.43
CA HIS A 41 23.31 8.58 -9.45
C HIS A 41 24.11 7.40 -8.86
N GLY A 42 23.69 6.16 -9.10
CA GLY A 42 24.25 4.93 -8.52
C GLY A 42 23.41 4.38 -7.37
N GLU A 43 23.47 3.06 -7.15
CA GLU A 43 22.68 2.33 -6.12
C GLU A 43 23.00 2.76 -4.68
N GLU A 44 24.18 3.34 -4.46
CA GLU A 44 24.62 3.90 -3.16
C GLU A 44 23.67 4.99 -2.63
N PHE A 45 22.90 5.63 -3.52
CA PHE A 45 21.86 6.60 -3.18
C PHE A 45 20.64 5.95 -2.51
N LEU A 46 20.29 4.70 -2.86
CA LEU A 46 19.15 3.97 -2.28
C LEU A 46 19.51 3.25 -0.99
N GLU A 47 20.72 2.68 -0.90
CA GLU A 47 21.15 1.91 0.28
C GLU A 47 21.20 2.73 1.56
N ASN A 48 21.37 4.05 1.44
CA ASN A 48 21.40 4.99 2.56
C ASN A 48 20.03 5.63 2.87
N SER A 49 18.98 5.27 2.11
CA SER A 49 17.65 5.86 2.30
C SER A 49 16.79 4.99 3.24
N PRO A 50 16.24 5.56 4.33
CA PRO A 50 15.29 4.85 5.19
C PRO A 50 13.98 4.48 4.48
N CYS A 51 13.75 5.00 3.26
CA CYS A 51 12.53 4.79 2.48
C CYS A 51 12.14 3.33 2.31
N ILE A 52 13.09 2.41 2.13
CA ILE A 52 12.76 1.00 1.81
C ILE A 52 11.91 0.38 2.93
N GLU A 53 12.28 0.58 4.20
CA GLU A 53 11.53 0.04 5.33
C GLU A 53 10.17 0.74 5.48
N GLU A 54 10.13 2.06 5.32
CA GLU A 54 8.89 2.85 5.42
C GLU A 54 7.88 2.45 4.34
N HIS A 55 8.30 2.30 3.09
CA HIS A 55 7.45 1.82 1.98
C HIS A 55 6.90 0.42 2.25
N ASN A 56 7.69 -0.47 2.83
CA ASN A 56 7.22 -1.81 3.18
C ASN A 56 6.15 -1.78 4.27
N GLN A 57 6.30 -0.92 5.28
CA GLN A 57 5.27 -0.71 6.30
C GLN A 57 3.97 -0.17 5.67
N LEU A 58 4.08 0.81 4.76
CA LEU A 58 2.92 1.37 4.06
C LEU A 58 2.20 0.30 3.21
N LYS A 59 2.93 -0.53 2.47
CA LYS A 59 2.37 -1.67 1.71
C LYS A 59 1.56 -2.61 2.60
N GLN A 60 2.07 -2.96 3.78
CA GLN A 60 1.34 -3.79 4.75
C GLN A 60 0.04 -3.12 5.22
N TYR A 61 0.06 -1.81 5.49
CA TYR A 61 -1.15 -1.07 5.88
C TYR A 61 -2.20 -1.07 4.76
N VAL A 62 -1.82 -0.89 3.49
CA VAL A 62 -2.75 -0.98 2.36
C VAL A 62 -3.41 -2.35 2.31
N LEU A 63 -2.64 -3.43 2.42
CA LEU A 63 -3.19 -4.79 2.38
C LEU A 63 -4.19 -5.03 3.50
N ASN A 64 -3.93 -4.51 4.70
CA ASN A 64 -4.86 -4.59 5.82
C ASN A 64 -6.16 -3.83 5.56
N ILE A 65 -6.10 -2.65 4.94
CA ILE A 65 -7.29 -1.89 4.54
C ILE A 65 -8.09 -2.69 3.52
N VAL A 66 -7.45 -3.22 2.48
CA VAL A 66 -8.14 -4.00 1.43
C VAL A 66 -8.81 -5.27 2.03
N LYS A 67 -8.17 -5.94 2.98
CA LYS A 67 -8.71 -7.11 3.70
C LYS A 67 -9.96 -6.81 4.51
N ASN A 68 -10.14 -5.57 4.99
CA ASN A 68 -11.33 -5.18 5.73
C ASN A 68 -12.61 -5.14 4.85
N TYR A 69 -12.46 -5.13 3.53
CA TYR A 69 -13.58 -5.12 2.59
C TYR A 69 -13.99 -6.55 2.20
N LYS A 70 -15.09 -7.02 2.80
CA LYS A 70 -15.67 -8.38 2.64
C LYS A 70 -16.06 -8.78 1.21
N GLN A 71 -16.02 -7.87 0.25
CA GLN A 71 -16.37 -8.14 -1.15
C GLN A 71 -15.19 -8.69 -1.95
N THR A 72 -13.98 -8.66 -1.39
CA THR A 72 -12.79 -9.13 -2.06
C THR A 72 -12.66 -10.65 -1.89
N PRO A 73 -12.62 -11.45 -2.97
CA PRO A 73 -12.40 -12.89 -2.87
C PRO A 73 -11.10 -13.21 -2.13
N GLU A 74 -11.11 -14.22 -1.26
CA GLU A 74 -9.91 -14.61 -0.49
C GLU A 74 -8.73 -15.00 -1.39
N SER A 75 -9.02 -15.63 -2.54
CA SER A 75 -8.01 -15.93 -3.57
C SER A 75 -7.34 -14.66 -4.12
N PHE A 76 -8.12 -13.60 -4.36
CA PHE A 76 -7.59 -12.32 -4.82
C PHE A 76 -6.72 -11.65 -3.75
N LEU A 77 -7.13 -11.69 -2.48
CA LEU A 77 -6.34 -11.14 -1.37
C LEU A 77 -4.99 -11.85 -1.22
N LYS A 78 -4.97 -13.17 -1.37
CA LYS A 78 -3.75 -13.97 -1.31
C LYS A 78 -2.79 -13.67 -2.47
N ASP A 79 -3.33 -13.53 -3.68
CA ASP A 79 -2.54 -13.19 -4.86
C ASP A 79 -2.00 -11.75 -4.77
N LEU A 80 -2.81 -10.82 -4.23
CA LEU A 80 -2.41 -9.44 -4.00
C LEU A 80 -1.31 -9.31 -2.93
N ASP A 81 -1.45 -9.98 -1.79
CA ASP A 81 -0.40 -10.04 -0.75
C ASP A 81 0.92 -10.54 -1.34
N LYS A 82 0.84 -11.63 -2.12
CA LYS A 82 2.01 -12.21 -2.79
C LYS A 82 2.65 -11.19 -3.73
N HIS A 83 1.86 -10.55 -4.57
CA HIS A 83 2.35 -9.58 -5.54
C HIS A 83 2.98 -8.36 -4.86
N VAL A 84 2.30 -7.74 -3.88
CA VAL A 84 2.76 -6.50 -3.25
C VAL A 84 4.00 -6.71 -2.37
N LEU A 85 4.09 -7.84 -1.67
CA LEU A 85 5.16 -8.08 -0.68
C LEU A 85 6.36 -8.89 -1.22
N LYS A 86 6.16 -9.79 -2.18
CA LYS A 86 7.25 -10.65 -2.70
C LYS A 86 8.03 -10.09 -3.88
N HIS A 87 7.75 -8.87 -4.34
CA HIS A 87 8.66 -8.18 -5.27
C HIS A 87 10.07 -7.95 -4.66
N LEU A 88 10.26 -8.20 -3.37
CA LEU A 88 11.55 -8.19 -2.68
C LEU A 88 12.32 -9.53 -2.74
N GLU A 89 11.71 -10.61 -3.26
CA GLU A 89 12.31 -11.97 -3.34
C GLU A 89 12.94 -12.28 -4.72
N GLU A 90 13.20 -11.29 -5.57
CA GLU A 90 14.05 -11.50 -6.76
C GLU A 90 15.49 -11.10 -6.45
N ASN A 91 16.24 -12.02 -5.84
CA ASN A 91 17.71 -12.08 -5.88
C ASN A 91 18.16 -13.45 -5.32
N GLU A 92 18.09 -14.49 -6.17
CA GLU A 92 18.99 -15.66 -6.13
C GLU A 92 19.52 -15.94 -7.54
#